data_AF-A0A2Z4VBC9-F1
#
_entry.id   AF-A0A2Z4VBC9-F1
#
_cell.length_a   1.000
_cell.length_b   1.000
_cell.length_c   1.000
_cell.angle_alpha   90.00
_cell.angle_beta   90.00
_cell.angle_gamma   90.00
#
_symmetry.space_group_name_H-M   'P 1'
#
loop_
_entity.id
_entity.type
_entity.pdbx_description
1 polymer ?
#
loop_
_entity_poly.entity_id
_entity_poly.type
_entity_poly.pdbx_seq_one_letter_code
_entity_poly.pdbx_strand_id
1 'polypeptide(L)'
;MAVKPLRTHAPAGSPVASAYARLGRAYSGLRVTELAAHEPSPRGVGWVGADELAAGGEGLDAFLAWDEAQVLRDYGSRARPDVVAGFGLHRYAWEFCLLVTVPWFLDRRVPLLLPGSVSYHRTDGHMAVRTGSFACLPDDPAAALRGARVVPDEDALRHEVRVAVARHLEPVMEGFGPRTRRGRRALWGMATDDIVEGLWYVAELLGEAEKRRAAHELELLLPGATAPYTGGAGFRTLEGPGGRELPTRDRASCCFFYTIRPDDTCVTCPRTCDADRVARLTADPGTLSS
;
A
#
# COMPACT_ATOMS: atom_id res chain seq x y z
N MET A 1 -20.10 22.97 1.10
CA MET A 1 -20.21 22.81 -0.37
C MET A 1 -20.34 21.33 -0.66
N ALA A 2 -21.43 20.90 -1.31
CA ALA A 2 -21.61 19.49 -1.66
C ALA A 2 -20.57 19.10 -2.73
N VAL A 3 -19.66 18.19 -2.38
CA VAL A 3 -18.73 17.59 -3.35
C VAL A 3 -19.57 16.77 -4.31
N LYS A 4 -19.69 17.24 -5.55
CA LYS A 4 -20.33 16.50 -6.63
C LYS A 4 -19.57 15.17 -6.78
N PRO A 5 -20.22 14.00 -6.79
CA PRO A 5 -19.53 12.73 -6.97
C PRO A 5 -18.90 12.75 -8.37
N LEU A 6 -17.59 12.94 -8.42
CA LEU A 6 -16.81 12.74 -9.63
C LEU A 6 -16.86 11.25 -9.93
N ARG A 7 -17.55 10.92 -11.01
CA ARG A 7 -17.56 9.56 -11.56
C ARG A 7 -16.10 9.16 -11.80
N THR A 8 -15.72 8.00 -11.29
CA THR A 8 -14.50 7.31 -11.72
C THR A 8 -14.59 7.14 -13.24
N HIS A 9 -13.90 7.98 -13.99
CA HIS A 9 -13.76 7.78 -15.42
C HIS A 9 -12.68 6.72 -15.60
N ALA A 10 -13.12 5.50 -15.90
CA ALA A 10 -12.22 4.48 -16.41
C ALA A 10 -12.26 4.53 -17.93
N PRO A 11 -11.11 4.46 -18.63
CA PRO A 11 -11.09 4.24 -20.06
C PRO A 11 -11.92 2.99 -20.42
N ALA A 12 -12.64 3.04 -21.55
CA ALA A 12 -13.39 1.89 -22.04
C ALA A 12 -12.44 0.69 -22.21
N GLY A 13 -12.80 -0.46 -21.63
CA GLY A 13 -11.98 -1.68 -21.68
C GLY A 13 -10.79 -1.69 -20.72
N SER A 14 -10.78 -0.86 -19.67
CA SER A 14 -9.72 -0.94 -18.64
C SER A 14 -9.71 -2.33 -17.96
N PRO A 15 -8.53 -2.97 -17.85
CA PRO A 15 -8.39 -4.27 -17.20
C PRO A 15 -8.56 -4.22 -15.67
N VAL A 16 -8.48 -3.04 -15.05
CA VAL A 16 -8.45 -2.86 -13.59
C VAL A 16 -9.62 -2.05 -13.02
N ALA A 17 -10.48 -1.51 -13.88
CA ALA A 17 -11.60 -0.67 -13.48
C ALA A 17 -12.56 -1.34 -12.48
N SER A 18 -12.84 -2.63 -12.65
CA SER A 18 -13.69 -3.41 -11.73
C SER A 18 -13.08 -3.47 -10.32
N ALA A 19 -11.79 -3.84 -10.23
CA ALA A 19 -11.05 -3.89 -8.98
C ALA A 19 -10.98 -2.52 -8.29
N TYR A 20 -10.65 -1.44 -9.01
CA TYR A 20 -10.61 -0.09 -8.43
C TYR A 20 -11.99 0.42 -7.99
N ALA A 21 -13.06 0.08 -8.73
CA ALA A 21 -14.41 0.41 -8.31
C ALA A 21 -14.82 -0.36 -7.03
N ARG A 22 -14.38 -1.62 -6.86
CA ARG A 22 -14.59 -2.40 -5.62
C ARG A 22 -13.77 -1.81 -4.47
N LEU A 23 -12.51 -1.45 -4.71
CA LEU A 23 -11.64 -0.79 -3.75
C LEU A 23 -12.29 0.49 -3.21
N GLY A 24 -12.70 1.40 -4.09
CA GLY A 24 -13.30 2.68 -3.67
C GLY A 24 -14.66 2.55 -3.00
N ARG A 25 -15.37 1.41 -3.15
CA ARG A 25 -16.59 1.11 -2.39
C ARG A 25 -16.30 0.58 -0.99
N ALA A 26 -15.24 -0.22 -0.84
CA ALA A 26 -14.86 -0.83 0.43
C ALA A 26 -14.05 0.13 1.32
N TYR A 27 -13.14 0.90 0.72
CA TYR A 27 -12.20 1.76 1.41
C TYR A 27 -12.29 3.19 0.88
N SER A 28 -12.86 4.09 1.67
CA SER A 28 -13.06 5.50 1.31
C SER A 28 -11.78 6.34 1.38
N GLY A 29 -10.71 5.82 2.01
CA GLY A 29 -9.43 6.51 2.16
C GLY A 29 -8.59 6.55 0.88
N LEU A 30 -8.96 5.79 -0.16
CA LEU A 30 -8.29 5.83 -1.46
C LEU A 30 -9.30 5.95 -2.60
N ARG A 31 -9.21 7.05 -3.35
CA ARG A 31 -9.87 7.26 -4.64
C ARG A 31 -8.88 7.00 -5.76
N VAL A 32 -9.32 6.30 -6.80
CA VAL A 32 -8.52 6.06 -8.00
C VAL A 32 -9.20 6.67 -9.22
N THR A 33 -8.42 7.35 -10.06
CA THR A 33 -8.88 7.81 -11.38
C THR A 33 -7.92 7.30 -12.44
N GLU A 34 -8.45 6.64 -13.45
CA GLU A 34 -7.65 6.15 -14.56
C GLU A 34 -7.63 7.20 -15.68
N LEU A 35 -6.43 7.57 -16.11
CA LEU A 35 -6.19 8.54 -17.16
C LEU A 35 -6.07 7.84 -18.52
N ALA A 36 -6.85 8.29 -19.50
CA ALA A 36 -6.67 7.92 -20.90
C ALA A 36 -5.33 8.44 -21.42
N ALA A 37 -4.70 7.71 -22.35
CA ALA A 37 -3.31 7.91 -22.79
C ALA A 37 -2.89 9.36 -23.14
N HIS A 38 -3.84 10.20 -23.59
CA HIS A 38 -3.61 11.58 -24.00
C HIS A 38 -3.87 12.62 -22.88
N GLU A 39 -4.54 12.23 -21.79
CA GLU A 39 -4.83 13.14 -20.68
C GLU A 39 -3.54 13.45 -19.91
N PRO A 40 -3.24 14.71 -19.58
CA PRO A 40 -2.06 15.03 -18.78
C PRO A 40 -2.20 14.49 -17.35
N SER A 41 -1.10 13.99 -16.78
CA SER A 41 -1.07 13.63 -15.36
C SER A 41 -1.16 14.91 -14.51
N PRO A 42 -2.00 14.94 -13.46
CA PRO A 42 -2.14 16.13 -12.61
C PRO A 42 -0.85 16.38 -11.82
N ARG A 43 -0.51 17.66 -11.66
CA ARG A 43 0.72 18.16 -11.00
C ARG A 43 0.41 19.43 -10.23
N GLY A 44 1.11 19.65 -9.12
CA GLY A 44 0.92 20.84 -8.28
C GLY A 44 -0.46 20.88 -7.60
N VAL A 45 -0.73 21.94 -6.82
CA VAL A 45 -2.00 22.13 -6.07
C VAL A 45 -2.43 20.85 -5.32
N GLY A 46 -1.55 20.33 -4.46
CA GLY A 46 -1.78 19.11 -3.68
C GLY A 46 -1.42 17.80 -4.40
N TRP A 47 -1.25 17.82 -5.73
CA TRP A 47 -0.73 16.69 -6.51
C TRP A 47 0.78 16.66 -6.53
N VAL A 48 1.35 15.48 -6.33
CA VAL A 48 2.76 15.16 -6.57
C VAL A 48 2.88 13.92 -7.45
N GLY A 49 3.79 13.93 -8.41
CA GLY A 49 4.16 12.74 -9.15
C GLY A 49 4.99 11.74 -8.38
N ALA A 50 4.80 10.46 -8.64
CA ALA A 50 5.72 9.46 -8.14
C ALA A 50 7.13 9.58 -8.75
N ASP A 51 7.25 10.06 -9.99
CA ASP A 51 8.51 10.47 -10.62
C ASP A 51 9.16 11.69 -9.93
N GLU A 52 8.37 12.64 -9.44
CA GLU A 52 8.88 13.76 -8.64
C GLU A 52 9.38 13.31 -7.26
N LEU A 53 8.67 12.37 -6.63
CA LEU A 53 9.12 11.73 -5.40
C LEU A 53 10.42 10.94 -5.61
N ALA A 54 10.50 10.18 -6.70
CA ALA A 54 11.69 9.43 -7.08
C ALA A 54 12.90 10.31 -7.41
N ALA A 55 12.68 11.50 -7.99
CA ALA A 55 13.75 12.47 -8.26
C ALA A 55 14.39 13.02 -6.98
N GLY A 56 13.69 12.96 -5.83
CA GLY A 56 14.24 13.34 -4.52
C GLY A 56 14.55 14.84 -4.35
N GLY A 57 14.01 15.70 -5.23
CA GLY A 57 14.19 17.15 -5.22
C GLY A 57 13.03 17.91 -4.56
N GLU A 58 12.72 19.09 -5.09
CA GLU A 58 11.72 20.02 -4.50
C GLU A 58 10.33 19.40 -4.32
N GLY A 59 9.89 18.54 -5.24
CA GLY A 59 8.61 17.84 -5.11
C GLY A 59 8.54 16.95 -3.87
N LEU A 60 9.62 16.24 -3.55
CA LEU A 60 9.72 15.45 -2.32
C LEU A 60 9.85 16.34 -1.08
N ASP A 61 10.58 17.44 -1.16
CA ASP A 61 10.71 18.38 -0.03
C ASP A 61 9.36 19.02 0.33
N ALA A 62 8.60 19.45 -0.67
CA ALA A 62 7.25 19.98 -0.46
C ALA A 62 6.31 18.91 0.12
N PHE A 63 6.41 17.67 -0.37
CA PHE A 63 5.65 16.53 0.15
C PHE A 63 5.93 16.30 1.64
N LEU A 64 7.20 16.30 2.05
CA LEU A 64 7.59 16.06 3.45
C LEU A 64 7.36 17.25 4.37
N ALA A 65 7.46 18.49 3.88
CA ALA A 65 7.11 19.68 4.64
C ALA A 65 5.64 19.64 5.09
N TRP A 66 4.77 19.08 4.25
CA TRP A 66 3.38 18.85 4.62
C TRP A 66 3.24 17.81 5.74
N ASP A 67 3.96 16.68 5.67
CA ASP A 67 3.94 15.65 6.73
C ASP A 67 4.49 16.19 8.06
N GLU A 68 5.55 16.99 8.04
CA GLU A 68 6.07 17.66 9.23
C GLU A 68 5.02 18.59 9.85
N ALA A 69 4.37 19.40 9.03
CA ALA A 69 3.31 20.29 9.49
C ALA A 69 2.10 19.50 10.02
N GLN A 70 1.75 18.37 9.42
CA GLN A 70 0.66 17.52 9.92
C GLN A 70 1.00 16.93 11.29
N VAL A 71 2.19 16.37 11.45
CA VAL A 71 2.64 15.81 12.74
C VAL A 71 2.57 16.86 13.85
N LEU A 72 3.03 18.08 13.59
CA LEU A 72 2.96 19.17 14.56
C LEU A 72 1.51 19.52 14.94
N ARG A 73 0.59 19.57 13.95
CA ARG A 73 -0.82 19.85 14.20
C ARG A 73 -1.49 18.75 15.02
N ASP A 74 -1.25 17.50 14.67
CA ASP A 74 -1.99 16.36 15.26
C ASP A 74 -1.44 15.96 16.63
N TYR A 75 -0.13 16.11 16.84
CA TYR A 75 0.53 15.63 18.05
C TYR A 75 1.12 16.73 18.94
N GLY A 76 1.13 17.99 18.49
CA GLY A 76 1.64 19.13 19.26
C GLY A 76 3.17 19.13 19.42
N SER A 77 3.88 18.22 18.75
CA SER A 77 5.34 18.10 18.81
C SER A 77 5.91 17.85 17.42
N ARG A 78 7.16 18.27 17.20
CA ARG A 78 7.87 17.97 15.93
C ARG A 78 8.46 16.56 16.01
N ALA A 79 8.21 15.75 15.00
CA ALA A 79 8.92 14.49 14.83
C ALA A 79 10.34 14.71 14.31
N ARG A 80 11.20 13.71 14.49
CA ARG A 80 12.51 13.71 13.83
C ARG A 80 12.33 13.72 12.29
N PRO A 81 13.18 14.42 11.52
CA PRO A 81 13.03 14.48 10.06
C PRO A 81 13.03 13.10 9.38
N ASP A 82 13.80 12.14 9.89
CA ASP A 82 13.87 10.79 9.34
C ASP A 82 12.60 9.96 9.59
N VAL A 83 11.90 10.27 10.67
CA VAL A 83 10.60 9.69 11.02
C VAL A 83 9.50 10.29 10.14
N VAL A 84 9.54 11.61 9.89
CA VAL A 84 8.65 12.27 8.92
C VAL A 84 8.82 11.66 7.53
N ALA A 85 10.06 11.50 7.07
CA ALA A 85 10.36 10.87 5.79
C ALA A 85 9.84 9.43 5.70
N GLY A 86 9.97 8.65 6.78
CA GLY A 86 9.40 7.32 6.87
C GLY A 86 7.87 7.31 6.78
N PHE A 87 7.17 8.24 7.42
CA PHE A 87 5.72 8.33 7.35
C PHE A 87 5.22 8.77 5.99
N GLY A 88 5.84 9.79 5.39
CA GLY A 88 5.48 10.23 4.05
C GLY A 88 5.64 9.09 3.04
N LEU A 89 6.74 8.33 3.15
CA LEU A 89 6.96 7.17 2.29
C LEU A 89 5.92 6.06 2.51
N HIS A 90 5.66 5.69 3.76
CA HIS A 90 4.65 4.68 4.10
C HIS A 90 3.25 5.06 3.59
N ARG A 91 2.82 6.32 3.77
CA ARG A 91 1.52 6.81 3.31
C ARG A 91 1.36 6.69 1.79
N TYR A 92 2.41 7.05 1.06
CA TYR A 92 2.43 6.88 -0.39
C TYR A 92 2.46 5.40 -0.80
N ALA A 93 3.40 4.63 -0.25
CA ALA A 93 3.67 3.26 -0.64
C ALA A 93 2.50 2.32 -0.30
N TRP A 94 1.84 2.50 0.84
CA TRP A 94 0.68 1.72 1.25
C TRP A 94 -0.47 1.84 0.23
N GLU A 95 -0.83 3.06 -0.17
CA GLU A 95 -1.86 3.28 -1.18
C GLU A 95 -1.43 2.78 -2.57
N PHE A 96 -0.16 2.99 -2.95
CA PHE A 96 0.37 2.48 -4.21
C PHE A 96 0.34 0.94 -4.28
N CYS A 97 0.70 0.26 -3.19
CA CYS A 97 0.66 -1.20 -3.12
C CYS A 97 -0.76 -1.73 -3.41
N LEU A 98 -1.80 -1.06 -2.92
CA LEU A 98 -3.20 -1.42 -3.22
C LEU A 98 -3.54 -1.33 -4.70
N LEU A 99 -2.95 -0.38 -5.44
CA LEU A 99 -3.15 -0.27 -6.89
C LEU A 99 -2.69 -1.52 -7.64
N VAL A 100 -1.70 -2.24 -7.11
CA VAL A 100 -1.18 -3.47 -7.72
C VAL A 100 -1.85 -4.71 -7.12
N THR A 101 -1.97 -4.78 -5.79
CA THR A 101 -2.40 -5.99 -5.09
C THR A 101 -3.89 -6.24 -5.18
N VAL A 102 -4.72 -5.19 -5.23
CA VAL A 102 -6.19 -5.37 -5.28
C VAL A 102 -6.65 -5.93 -6.64
N PRO A 103 -6.20 -5.40 -7.80
CA PRO A 103 -6.52 -6.04 -9.09
C PRO A 103 -5.99 -7.47 -9.21
N TRP A 104 -4.84 -7.76 -8.62
CA TRP A 104 -4.29 -9.12 -8.59
C TRP A 104 -5.18 -10.06 -7.76
N PHE A 105 -5.55 -9.64 -6.55
CA PHE A 105 -6.33 -10.45 -5.62
C PHE A 105 -7.77 -10.69 -6.06
N LEU A 106 -8.39 -9.69 -6.70
CA LEU A 106 -9.79 -9.76 -7.11
C LEU A 106 -9.95 -10.38 -8.49
N ASP A 107 -9.11 -9.97 -9.44
CA ASP A 107 -9.32 -10.23 -10.87
C ASP A 107 -8.15 -10.99 -11.51
N ARG A 108 -7.11 -11.39 -10.76
CA ARG A 108 -5.88 -12.05 -11.26
C ARG A 108 -5.15 -11.22 -12.33
N ARG A 109 -5.18 -9.89 -12.19
CA ARG A 109 -4.53 -8.94 -13.10
C ARG A 109 -3.53 -8.07 -12.36
N VAL A 110 -2.31 -7.96 -12.89
CA VAL A 110 -1.24 -7.17 -12.26
C VAL A 110 -0.93 -5.96 -13.14
N PRO A 111 -1.39 -4.75 -12.81
CA PRO A 111 -1.04 -3.56 -13.58
C PRO A 111 0.44 -3.20 -13.42
N LEU A 112 1.10 -2.83 -14.52
CA LEU A 112 2.43 -2.24 -14.48
C LEU A 112 2.30 -0.71 -14.40
N LEU A 113 2.52 -0.16 -13.22
CA LEU A 113 2.48 1.27 -12.94
C LEU A 113 3.89 1.76 -12.65
N LEU A 114 4.52 2.49 -13.57
CA LEU A 114 5.83 3.10 -13.37
C LEU A 114 5.69 4.45 -12.64
N PRO A 115 6.77 5.01 -12.05
CA PRO A 115 6.68 6.31 -11.35
C PRO A 115 6.07 7.42 -12.21
N GLY A 116 6.41 7.50 -13.50
CA GLY A 116 5.84 8.49 -14.41
C GLY A 116 4.35 8.31 -14.75
N SER A 117 3.72 7.20 -14.34
CA SER A 117 2.31 6.91 -14.60
C SER A 117 1.41 7.07 -13.37
N VAL A 118 1.91 7.61 -12.26
CA VAL A 118 1.16 7.78 -11.02
C VAL A 118 1.34 9.20 -10.47
N SER A 119 0.23 9.85 -10.16
CA SER A 119 0.18 11.11 -9.42
C SER A 119 -0.67 10.90 -8.17
N TYR A 120 -0.25 11.49 -7.05
CA TYR A 120 -0.89 11.35 -5.75
C TYR A 120 -1.31 12.71 -5.20
N HIS A 121 -2.58 12.84 -4.84
CA HIS A 121 -3.12 13.99 -4.13
C HIS A 121 -3.21 13.67 -2.64
N ARG A 122 -2.23 14.18 -1.89
CA ARG A 122 -2.01 13.77 -0.51
C ARG A 122 -3.21 14.04 0.41
N THR A 123 -3.88 15.19 0.29
CA THR A 123 -4.96 15.56 1.22
C THR A 123 -6.26 14.82 0.95
N ASP A 124 -6.45 14.34 -0.27
CA ASP A 124 -7.73 13.76 -0.70
C ASP A 124 -7.67 12.23 -0.73
N GLY A 125 -6.50 11.63 -0.46
CA GLY A 125 -6.27 10.20 -0.63
C GLY A 125 -6.61 9.77 -2.05
N HIS A 126 -6.10 10.49 -3.06
CA HIS A 126 -6.52 10.30 -4.45
C HIS A 126 -5.31 10.04 -5.35
N MET A 127 -5.31 8.89 -6.03
CA MET A 127 -4.32 8.56 -7.04
C MET A 127 -4.90 8.64 -8.45
N ALA A 128 -4.21 9.39 -9.33
CA ALA A 128 -4.45 9.38 -10.76
C ALA A 128 -3.41 8.48 -11.42
N VAL A 129 -3.87 7.49 -12.18
CA VAL A 129 -3.03 6.41 -12.69
C VAL A 129 -3.22 6.23 -14.18
N ARG A 130 -2.15 5.84 -14.87
CA ARG A 130 -2.22 5.41 -16.27
C ARG A 130 -1.77 3.96 -16.38
N THR A 131 -2.73 3.07 -16.62
CA THR A 131 -2.46 1.64 -16.82
C THR A 131 -2.04 1.40 -18.27
N GLY A 132 -0.74 1.17 -18.51
CA GLY A 132 -0.20 0.92 -19.85
C GLY A 132 -0.26 -0.56 -20.25
N SER A 133 0.36 -1.41 -19.45
CA SER A 133 0.36 -2.86 -19.62
C SER A 133 0.00 -3.56 -18.30
N PHE A 134 -0.41 -4.81 -18.38
CA PHE A 134 -0.75 -5.62 -17.22
C PHE A 134 -0.43 -7.10 -17.49
N ALA A 135 -0.15 -7.87 -16.44
CA ALA A 135 -0.04 -9.32 -16.53
C ALA A 135 -1.39 -9.98 -16.19
N CYS A 136 -1.70 -11.10 -16.84
CA CYS A 136 -2.87 -11.93 -16.56
C CYS A 136 -2.62 -13.41 -16.90
N LEU A 137 -3.52 -14.29 -16.50
CA LEU A 137 -3.47 -15.72 -16.83
C LEU A 137 -3.98 -16.00 -18.26
N PRO A 138 -3.70 -17.18 -18.84
CA PRO A 138 -4.09 -17.50 -20.23
C PRO A 138 -5.59 -17.48 -20.48
N ASP A 139 -6.38 -17.90 -19.48
CA ASP A 139 -7.85 -17.99 -19.57
C ASP A 139 -8.55 -16.69 -19.17
N ASP A 140 -7.81 -15.62 -18.85
CA ASP A 140 -8.42 -14.33 -18.49
C ASP A 140 -9.09 -13.70 -19.73
N PRO A 141 -10.37 -13.29 -19.66
CA PRO A 141 -11.03 -12.57 -20.75
C PRO A 141 -10.29 -11.30 -21.22
N ALA A 142 -9.49 -10.68 -20.36
CA ALA A 142 -8.66 -9.53 -20.66
C ALA A 142 -7.37 -9.88 -21.43
N ALA A 143 -7.03 -11.16 -21.61
CA ALA A 143 -5.82 -11.58 -22.34
C ALA A 143 -5.80 -11.09 -23.80
N ALA A 144 -6.98 -10.80 -24.39
CA ALA A 144 -7.10 -10.23 -25.74
C ALA A 144 -6.95 -8.69 -25.80
N LEU A 145 -6.87 -8.01 -24.65
CA LEU A 145 -6.73 -6.55 -24.62
C LEU A 145 -5.32 -6.11 -25.00
N ARG A 146 -5.21 -4.94 -25.61
CA ARG A 146 -3.92 -4.30 -25.87
C ARG A 146 -3.19 -4.07 -24.53
N GLY A 147 -1.92 -4.46 -24.48
CA GLY A 147 -1.08 -4.31 -23.28
C GLY A 147 -1.16 -5.48 -22.30
N ALA A 148 -1.99 -6.50 -22.58
CA ALA A 148 -1.97 -7.75 -21.84
C ALA A 148 -0.64 -8.50 -22.06
N ARG A 149 -0.05 -8.99 -20.97
CA ARG A 149 1.05 -9.96 -20.97
C ARG A 149 0.57 -11.22 -20.28
N VAL A 150 0.35 -12.26 -21.07
CA VAL A 150 -0.07 -13.55 -20.55
C VAL A 150 1.12 -14.24 -19.88
N VAL A 151 0.95 -14.64 -18.62
CA VAL A 151 1.91 -15.45 -17.86
C VAL A 151 1.37 -16.87 -17.68
N PRO A 152 2.23 -17.90 -17.55
CA PRO A 152 1.79 -19.29 -17.66
C PRO A 152 0.92 -19.76 -16.49
N ASP A 153 1.14 -19.25 -15.28
CA ASP A 153 0.51 -19.74 -14.06
C ASP A 153 0.46 -18.67 -12.95
N GLU A 154 -0.17 -19.06 -11.84
CA GLU A 154 -0.35 -18.22 -10.65
C GLU A 154 0.99 -17.82 -9.99
N ASP A 155 2.02 -18.66 -10.04
CA ASP A 155 3.32 -18.36 -9.44
C ASP A 155 4.08 -17.31 -10.26
N ALA A 156 3.99 -17.42 -11.58
CA ALA A 156 4.44 -16.38 -12.50
C ALA A 156 3.67 -15.07 -12.27
N LEU A 157 2.36 -15.13 -12.01
CA LEU A 157 1.56 -13.94 -11.69
C LEU A 157 1.98 -13.29 -10.36
N ARG A 158 2.25 -14.07 -9.31
CA ARG A 158 2.83 -13.56 -8.05
C ARG A 158 4.21 -12.95 -8.25
N HIS A 159 5.03 -13.52 -9.13
CA HIS A 159 6.29 -12.91 -9.53
C HIS A 159 6.06 -11.54 -10.18
N GLU A 160 5.07 -11.41 -11.07
CA GLU A 160 4.72 -10.12 -11.67
C GLU A 160 4.25 -9.09 -10.64
N VAL A 161 3.50 -9.47 -9.60
CA VAL A 161 3.15 -8.56 -8.49
C VAL A 161 4.40 -8.02 -7.82
N ARG A 162 5.33 -8.91 -7.45
CA ARG A 162 6.61 -8.55 -6.82
C ARG A 162 7.44 -7.64 -7.72
N VAL A 163 7.48 -7.90 -9.02
CA VAL A 163 8.22 -7.07 -9.98
C VAL A 163 7.55 -5.71 -10.18
N ALA A 164 6.23 -5.67 -10.33
CA ALA A 164 5.49 -4.43 -10.55
C ALA A 164 5.64 -3.45 -9.37
N VAL A 165 5.49 -3.95 -8.14
CA VAL A 165 5.70 -3.13 -6.94
C VAL A 165 7.16 -2.69 -6.84
N ALA A 166 8.11 -3.59 -7.10
CA ALA A 166 9.53 -3.26 -6.97
C ALA A 166 9.99 -2.20 -8.00
N ARG A 167 9.57 -2.34 -9.27
CA ARG A 167 9.89 -1.39 -10.35
C ARG A 167 9.38 0.02 -10.08
N HIS A 168 8.35 0.15 -9.24
CA HIS A 168 7.81 1.43 -8.86
C HIS A 168 8.48 1.97 -7.59
N LEU A 169 8.53 1.16 -6.53
CA LEU A 169 8.97 1.64 -5.23
C LEU A 169 10.50 1.78 -5.14
N GLU A 170 11.29 1.03 -5.90
CA GLU A 170 12.75 1.16 -5.86
C GLU A 170 13.25 2.59 -6.14
N PRO A 171 12.91 3.24 -7.26
CA PRO A 171 13.32 4.62 -7.53
C PRO A 171 12.70 5.62 -6.53
N VAL A 172 11.46 5.39 -6.06
CA VAL A 172 10.85 6.24 -5.02
C VAL A 172 11.65 6.14 -3.71
N MET A 173 12.00 4.93 -3.29
CA MET A 173 12.82 4.70 -2.09
C MET A 173 14.23 5.29 -2.22
N GLU A 174 14.80 5.31 -3.42
CA GLU A 174 16.07 6.00 -3.70
C GLU A 174 15.95 7.52 -3.48
N GLY A 175 14.88 8.17 -3.97
CA GLY A 175 14.61 9.59 -3.73
C GLY A 175 14.44 9.92 -2.24
N PHE A 176 13.80 9.04 -1.47
CA PHE A 176 13.61 9.18 -0.02
C PHE A 176 14.85 8.80 0.81
N GLY A 177 15.76 7.99 0.26
CA GLY A 177 16.90 7.40 0.98
C GLY A 177 17.72 8.41 1.80
N PRO A 178 18.15 9.55 1.24
CA PRO A 178 18.90 10.59 1.96
C PRO A 178 18.17 11.16 3.18
N ARG A 179 16.83 11.11 3.20
CA ARG A 179 15.98 11.73 4.26
C ARG A 179 15.57 10.73 5.34
N THR A 180 15.39 9.45 5.00
CA THR A 180 14.86 8.43 5.94
C THR A 180 15.88 7.87 6.93
N ARG A 181 17.20 8.05 6.70
CA ARG A 181 18.28 7.43 7.50
C ARG A 181 18.11 5.91 7.73
N ARG A 182 17.38 5.22 6.83
CA ARG A 182 17.12 3.78 6.88
C ARG A 182 17.83 3.09 5.72
N GLY A 183 18.49 1.98 6.01
CA GLY A 183 19.15 1.18 4.98
C GLY A 183 18.15 0.45 4.08
N ARG A 184 18.62 0.01 2.91
CA ARG A 184 17.84 -0.73 1.89
C ARG A 184 16.97 -1.85 2.48
N ARG A 185 17.53 -2.68 3.37
CA ARG A 185 16.80 -3.77 4.05
C ARG A 185 15.57 -3.27 4.81
N ALA A 186 15.68 -2.15 5.52
CA ALA A 186 14.57 -1.60 6.31
C ALA A 186 13.48 -0.99 5.43
N LEU A 187 13.86 -0.34 4.32
CA LEU A 187 12.92 0.21 3.34
C LEU A 187 12.14 -0.91 2.63
N TRP A 188 12.81 -1.99 2.22
CA TRP A 188 12.13 -3.15 1.65
C TRP A 188 11.30 -3.94 2.67
N GLY A 189 11.67 -3.92 3.96
CA GLY A 189 10.82 -4.47 5.02
C GLY A 189 9.51 -3.68 5.18
N MET A 190 9.57 -2.36 5.02
CA MET A 190 8.36 -1.53 5.02
C MET A 190 7.51 -1.79 3.77
N ALA A 191 8.11 -1.93 2.59
CA ALA A 191 7.36 -2.34 1.39
C ALA A 191 6.68 -3.71 1.56
N THR A 192 7.33 -4.69 2.20
CA THR A 192 6.71 -5.97 2.59
C THR A 192 5.51 -5.72 3.48
N ASP A 193 5.65 -4.91 4.53
CA ASP A 193 4.57 -4.60 5.46
C ASP A 193 3.40 -3.89 4.76
N ASP A 194 3.68 -2.95 3.86
CA ASP A 194 2.68 -2.18 3.13
C ASP A 194 1.85 -3.04 2.16
N ILE A 195 2.50 -4.00 1.48
CA ILE A 195 1.81 -5.00 0.65
C ILE A 195 0.85 -5.83 1.51
N VAL A 196 1.37 -6.38 2.60
CA VAL A 196 0.66 -7.37 3.42
C VAL A 196 -0.49 -6.71 4.18
N GLU A 197 -0.23 -5.60 4.86
CA GLU A 197 -1.25 -4.93 5.66
C GLU A 197 -2.27 -4.20 4.83
N GLY A 198 -1.86 -3.57 3.72
CA GLY A 198 -2.79 -2.93 2.81
C GLY A 198 -3.82 -3.92 2.29
N LEU A 199 -3.36 -5.02 1.67
CA LEU A 199 -4.29 -5.99 1.10
C LEU A 199 -5.11 -6.70 2.19
N TRP A 200 -4.50 -7.06 3.33
CA TRP A 200 -5.23 -7.75 4.40
C TRP A 200 -6.33 -6.88 5.02
N TYR A 201 -6.05 -5.58 5.23
CA TYR A 201 -7.04 -4.62 5.72
C TYR A 201 -8.17 -4.41 4.71
N VAL A 202 -7.88 -4.20 3.43
CA VAL A 202 -8.92 -4.04 2.40
C VAL A 202 -9.74 -5.32 2.25
N ALA A 203 -9.12 -6.49 2.34
CA ALA A 203 -9.82 -7.77 2.28
C ALA A 203 -10.76 -7.97 3.48
N GLU A 204 -10.40 -7.51 4.67
CA GLU A 204 -11.30 -7.46 5.83
C GLU A 204 -12.53 -6.58 5.57
N LEU A 205 -12.36 -5.41 4.97
CA LEU A 205 -13.48 -4.53 4.58
C LEU A 205 -14.39 -5.18 3.51
N LEU A 206 -13.87 -6.12 2.73
CA LEU A 206 -14.64 -6.92 1.77
C LEU A 206 -15.32 -8.15 2.41
N GLY A 207 -14.97 -8.47 3.66
CA GLY A 207 -15.58 -9.52 4.48
C GLY A 207 -14.61 -10.60 4.94
N GLU A 208 -14.99 -11.32 6.01
CA GLU A 208 -14.14 -12.33 6.67
C GLU A 208 -13.63 -13.45 5.76
N ALA A 209 -14.42 -13.86 4.76
CA ALA A 209 -13.99 -14.86 3.79
C ALA A 209 -12.84 -14.33 2.91
N GLU A 210 -12.93 -13.07 2.48
CA GLU A 210 -11.89 -12.41 1.70
C GLU A 210 -10.64 -12.16 2.55
N LYS A 211 -10.79 -11.77 3.82
CA LYS A 211 -9.68 -11.62 4.77
C LYS A 211 -8.85 -12.90 4.89
N ARG A 212 -9.51 -14.06 5.05
CA ARG A 212 -8.82 -15.38 5.09
C ARG A 212 -8.15 -15.74 3.78
N ARG A 213 -8.82 -15.50 2.65
CA ARG A 213 -8.25 -15.72 1.30
C ARG A 213 -7.01 -14.86 1.07
N ALA A 214 -7.06 -13.58 1.48
CA ALA A 214 -5.95 -12.66 1.37
C ALA A 214 -4.75 -13.10 2.21
N ALA A 215 -4.97 -13.58 3.44
CA ALA A 215 -3.89 -14.10 4.27
C ALA A 215 -3.13 -15.23 3.56
N HIS A 216 -3.86 -16.20 2.99
CA HIS A 216 -3.25 -17.29 2.23
C HIS A 216 -2.49 -16.82 0.98
N GLU A 217 -3.09 -15.97 0.15
CA GLU A 217 -2.43 -15.46 -1.05
C GLU A 217 -1.18 -14.62 -0.73
N LEU A 218 -1.20 -13.87 0.38
CA LEU A 218 -0.07 -13.08 0.85
C LEU A 218 1.09 -13.96 1.35
N GLU A 219 0.82 -15.09 2.00
CA GLU A 219 1.85 -16.07 2.37
C GLU A 219 2.55 -16.65 1.14
N LEU A 220 1.79 -16.94 0.07
CA LEU A 220 2.34 -17.39 -1.21
C LEU A 220 3.12 -16.26 -1.94
N LEU A 221 2.63 -15.02 -1.84
CA LEU A 221 3.28 -13.86 -2.46
C LEU A 221 4.62 -13.53 -1.79
N LEU A 222 4.67 -13.56 -0.45
CA LEU A 222 5.81 -13.15 0.37
C LEU A 222 6.15 -14.23 1.42
N PRO A 223 6.74 -15.36 1.03
CA PRO A 223 7.09 -16.46 1.94
C PRO A 223 8.32 -16.19 2.83
N GLY A 224 9.00 -15.04 2.70
CA GLY A 224 10.15 -14.67 3.52
C GLY A 224 11.52 -14.70 2.83
N ALA A 225 11.61 -15.30 1.64
CA ALA A 225 12.85 -15.48 0.87
C ALA A 225 12.78 -14.85 -0.54
N THR A 226 12.04 -13.75 -0.68
CA THR A 226 11.75 -13.11 -1.96
C THR A 226 12.48 -11.78 -2.09
N ALA A 227 13.72 -11.78 -2.57
CA ALA A 227 14.44 -10.54 -2.83
C ALA A 227 13.69 -9.65 -3.85
N PRO A 228 13.76 -8.30 -3.72
CA PRO A 228 14.44 -7.54 -2.67
C PRO A 228 13.64 -7.37 -1.37
N TYR A 229 12.43 -7.92 -1.29
CA TYR A 229 11.56 -7.85 -0.12
C TYR A 229 12.22 -8.51 1.09
N THR A 230 12.16 -7.81 2.22
CA THR A 230 12.69 -8.30 3.49
C THR A 230 11.56 -8.82 4.35
N GLY A 231 11.71 -10.00 4.93
CA GLY A 231 10.65 -10.65 5.70
C GLY A 231 9.58 -11.26 4.80
N GLY A 232 8.50 -11.74 5.41
CA GLY A 232 7.36 -12.34 4.71
C GLY A 232 6.03 -11.80 5.22
N ALA A 233 4.93 -12.42 4.81
CA ALA A 233 3.59 -12.09 5.31
C ALA A 233 3.51 -12.15 6.83
N GLY A 234 4.14 -13.19 7.42
CA GLY A 234 4.39 -13.27 8.85
C GLY A 234 3.14 -13.51 9.70
N PHE A 235 2.04 -14.01 9.10
CA PHE A 235 0.83 -14.33 9.84
C PHE A 235 1.08 -15.42 10.88
N ARG A 236 0.45 -15.26 12.04
CA ARG A 236 0.44 -16.23 13.13
C ARG A 236 -0.77 -16.00 14.02
N THR A 237 -1.01 -16.96 14.91
CA THR A 237 -2.12 -16.91 15.86
C THR A 237 -1.58 -16.84 17.27
N LEU A 238 -2.19 -16.00 18.10
CA LEU A 238 -1.98 -15.96 19.54
C LEU A 238 -3.15 -16.61 20.27
N GLU A 239 -2.86 -17.25 21.40
CA GLU A 239 -3.89 -17.74 22.31
C GLU A 239 -4.36 -16.61 23.22
N GLY A 240 -5.65 -16.28 23.11
CA GLY A 240 -6.34 -15.35 23.98
C GLY A 240 -7.08 -16.03 25.14
N PRO A 241 -7.69 -15.25 26.05
CA PRO A 241 -8.49 -15.78 27.14
C PRO A 241 -9.56 -16.75 26.66
N GLY A 242 -9.69 -17.89 27.36
CA GLY A 242 -10.66 -18.93 27.01
C GLY A 242 -10.31 -19.72 25.74
N GLY A 243 -9.05 -19.73 25.31
CA GLY A 243 -8.58 -20.46 24.13
C GLY A 243 -8.98 -19.79 22.80
N ARG A 244 -9.39 -18.52 22.82
CA ARG A 244 -9.76 -17.78 21.62
C ARG A 244 -8.52 -17.56 20.75
N GLU A 245 -8.60 -17.91 19.48
CA GLU A 245 -7.56 -17.58 18.51
C GLU A 245 -7.59 -16.09 18.14
N LEU A 246 -6.43 -15.44 18.25
CA LEU A 246 -6.23 -14.03 17.93
C LEU A 246 -5.24 -13.91 16.77
N PRO A 247 -5.72 -13.69 15.53
CA PRO A 247 -4.86 -13.51 14.37
C PRO A 247 -3.98 -12.27 14.51
N THR A 248 -2.70 -12.41 14.20
CA THR A 248 -1.73 -11.32 14.16
C THR A 248 -0.67 -11.59 13.09
N ARG A 249 0.29 -10.70 12.95
CA ARG A 249 1.50 -10.93 12.16
C ARG A 249 2.74 -10.30 12.78
N ASP A 250 3.89 -10.87 12.45
CA ASP A 250 5.18 -10.24 12.72
C ASP A 250 5.58 -9.33 11.56
N ARG A 251 5.68 -8.04 11.84
CA ARG A 251 6.14 -7.04 10.87
C ARG A 251 7.60 -7.24 10.52
N ALA A 252 7.94 -6.98 9.26
CA ALA A 252 9.31 -6.97 8.78
C ALA A 252 10.06 -5.68 9.16
N SER A 253 9.34 -4.60 9.51
CA SER A 253 9.93 -3.30 9.81
C SER A 253 9.29 -2.58 11.02
N CYS A 254 9.99 -1.61 11.57
CA CYS A 254 9.47 -0.68 12.59
C CYS A 254 9.24 0.71 11.99
N CYS A 255 8.03 1.26 12.16
CA CYS A 255 7.64 2.59 11.66
C CYS A 255 8.17 3.77 12.50
N PHE A 256 8.79 3.52 13.65
CA PHE A 256 9.29 4.54 14.60
C PHE A 256 8.24 5.52 15.17
N PHE A 257 6.94 5.22 15.04
CA PHE A 257 5.86 6.06 15.60
C PHE A 257 5.96 6.27 17.12
N TYR A 258 6.54 5.31 17.84
CA TYR A 258 6.82 5.43 19.28
C TYR A 258 7.69 6.65 19.64
N THR A 259 8.42 7.24 18.69
CA THR A 259 9.21 8.46 18.93
C THR A 259 8.37 9.74 18.97
N ILE A 260 7.11 9.66 18.52
CA ILE A 260 6.12 10.75 18.58
C ILE A 260 5.13 10.48 19.72
N ARG A 261 4.55 9.27 19.73
CA ARG A 261 3.60 8.80 20.74
C ARG A 261 4.05 7.43 21.26
N PRO A 262 4.80 7.38 22.38
CA PRO A 262 5.36 6.14 22.92
C PRO A 262 4.31 5.07 23.25
N ASP A 263 3.12 5.49 23.70
CA ASP A 263 2.07 4.60 24.21
C ASP A 263 1.12 4.07 23.10
N ASP A 264 1.11 4.75 21.95
CA ASP A 264 0.19 4.51 20.82
C ASP A 264 0.76 3.50 19.80
N THR A 265 1.20 2.33 20.27
CA THR A 265 1.69 1.28 19.37
C THR A 265 0.53 0.53 18.68
N CYS A 266 0.67 0.23 17.38
CA CYS A 266 -0.29 -0.62 16.66
C CYS A 266 -0.23 -2.07 17.16
N VAL A 267 -1.29 -2.85 16.92
CA VAL A 267 -1.39 -4.25 17.38
C VAL A 267 -0.32 -5.17 16.78
N THR A 268 0.24 -4.83 15.63
CA THR A 268 1.34 -5.56 14.98
C THR A 268 2.72 -4.93 15.22
N CYS A 269 2.86 -4.01 16.20
CA CYS A 269 4.13 -3.32 16.45
C CYS A 269 5.23 -4.28 16.93
N PRO A 270 6.41 -4.33 16.28
CA PRO A 270 7.49 -5.24 16.67
C PRO A 270 8.14 -4.88 18.03
N ARG A 271 7.77 -3.75 18.64
CA ARG A 271 8.22 -3.34 19.98
C ARG A 271 7.31 -3.84 21.11
N THR A 272 6.17 -4.45 20.78
CA THR A 272 5.18 -4.91 21.74
C THR A 272 5.30 -6.42 21.92
N CYS A 273 5.39 -6.88 23.16
CA CYS A 273 5.45 -8.31 23.47
C CYS A 273 4.07 -8.98 23.28
N ASP A 274 4.04 -10.30 23.26
CA ASP A 274 2.80 -11.03 22.98
C ASP A 274 1.75 -10.86 24.08
N ALA A 275 2.14 -10.72 25.35
CA ALA A 275 1.20 -10.45 26.44
C ALA A 275 0.46 -9.11 26.25
N ASP A 276 1.20 -8.04 25.94
CA ASP A 276 0.62 -6.72 25.64
C ASP A 276 -0.26 -6.75 24.38
N ARG A 277 0.16 -7.53 23.37
CA ARG A 277 -0.61 -7.71 22.13
C ARG A 277 -1.92 -8.44 22.38
N VAL A 278 -1.92 -9.51 23.18
CA VAL A 278 -3.15 -10.21 23.59
C VAL A 278 -4.05 -9.25 24.36
N ALA A 279 -3.52 -8.46 25.29
CA ALA A 279 -4.30 -7.46 26.02
C ALA A 279 -4.99 -6.45 25.08
N ARG A 280 -4.28 -5.94 24.06
CA ARG A 280 -4.85 -5.00 23.07
C ARG A 280 -5.90 -5.66 22.17
N LEU A 281 -5.63 -6.85 21.65
CA LEU A 281 -6.56 -7.59 20.77
C LEU A 281 -7.82 -8.09 21.49
N THR A 282 -7.79 -8.17 22.82
CA THR A 282 -8.92 -8.62 23.64
C THR A 282 -9.69 -7.47 24.27
N ALA A 283 -9.04 -6.33 24.50
CA ALA A 283 -9.68 -5.11 24.96
C ALA A 283 -10.63 -4.49 23.91
N ASP A 284 -10.53 -4.91 22.65
CA ASP A 284 -11.16 -4.22 21.54
C ASP A 284 -11.89 -5.15 20.55
N PRO A 285 -13.20 -5.39 20.73
CA PRO A 285 -14.01 -6.06 19.72
C PRO A 285 -14.36 -5.17 18.51
N GLY A 286 -13.96 -3.88 18.45
CA GLY A 286 -14.60 -2.94 17.54
C GLY A 286 -13.82 -1.71 17.03
N THR A 287 -12.54 -1.51 17.35
CA THR A 287 -11.83 -0.26 16.98
C THR A 287 -10.61 -0.48 16.07
N LEU A 288 -10.78 -1.26 15.00
CA LEU A 288 -9.94 -1.18 13.79
C LEU A 288 -10.58 -0.26 12.75
N SER A 289 -10.84 0.99 13.12
CA SER A 289 -11.23 2.04 12.18
C SER A 289 -10.83 3.41 12.70
N SER A 290 -9.63 3.85 12.33
CA SER A 290 -9.24 5.25 12.04
C SER A 290 -7.85 5.25 11.41
#